data_AF-A0A967I4D8-F1
#
_entry.id   AF-A0A967I4D8-F1
#
_cell.length_a   1.000
_cell.length_b   1.000
_cell.length_c   1.000
_cell.angle_alpha   90.00
_cell.angle_beta   90.00
_cell.angle_gamma   90.00
#
_symmetry.space_group_name_H-M   'P 1'
#
loop_
_entity.id
_entity.type
_entity.pdbx_description
1 polymer ?
#
loop_
_entity_poly.entity_id
_entity_poly.type
_entity_poly.pdbx_seq_one_letter_code
_entity_poly.pdbx_strand_id
1 'polypeptide(L)' 'METSDKNLLMHKLNYLKLTLKISKMRYHGKEVPMELLAQAQRVGSLADIPDNELDSLLFNLNIE' A
#
# COMPACT_ATOMS: atom_id res chain seq x y z
N MET A 1 -18.15 -19.00 1.89
CA MET A 1 -18.29 -17.55 1.63
C MET A 1 -17.47 -16.74 2.66
N GLU A 2 -17.52 -17.06 3.95
CA GLU A 2 -16.75 -16.37 5.03
C GLU A 2 -15.20 -16.39 4.91
N THR A 3 -14.62 -17.44 4.34
CA THR A 3 -13.15 -17.54 4.20
C THR A 3 -12.59 -16.53 3.21
N SER A 4 -13.35 -16.15 2.18
CA SER A 4 -12.96 -15.14 1.20
C SER A 4 -12.94 -13.75 1.83
N ASP A 5 -13.96 -13.42 2.62
CA ASP A 5 -14.09 -12.12 3.27
C ASP A 5 -13.01 -11.91 4.33
N LYS A 6 -12.67 -12.96 5.10
CA LYS A 6 -11.58 -12.92 6.08
C LYS A 6 -10.22 -12.71 5.41
N ASN A 7 -9.97 -13.35 4.27
CA ASN A 7 -8.74 -13.18 3.52
C ASN A 7 -8.64 -11.77 2.93
N LEU A 8 -9.73 -11.27 2.32
CA LEU A 8 -9.80 -9.90 1.80
C LEU A 8 -9.54 -8.86 2.89
N LEU A 9 -10.17 -9.01 4.06
CA LEU A 9 -9.95 -8.12 5.21
C LEU A 9 -8.49 -8.14 5.67
N MET A 10 -7.87 -9.33 5.71
CA MET A 10 -6.46 -9.47 6.07
C MET A 10 -5.54 -8.75 5.06
N HIS A 11 -5.80 -8.89 3.76
CA HIS A 11 -5.05 -8.18 2.72
C HIS A 11 -5.22 -6.65 2.84
N LYS A 12 -6.44 -6.15 3.08
CA LYS A 12 -6.71 -4.72 3.30
C LYS A 12 -5.95 -4.17 4.51
N LEU A 13 -5.95 -4.90 5.63
CA LEU A 13 -5.20 -4.50 6.83
C LEU A 13 -3.69 -4.50 6.58
N ASN A 14 -3.17 -5.48 5.85
CA ASN A 14 -1.76 -5.54 5.51
C ASN A 14 -1.35 -4.40 4.56
N TYR A 15 -2.20 -4.08 3.58
CA TYR A 15 -2.02 -2.92 2.70
C TYR A 15 -1.92 -1.63 3.51
N LEU A 16 -2.87 -1.37 4.42
CA LEU A 16 -2.87 -0.19 5.28
C LEU A 16 -1.61 -0.06 6.15
N LYS A 17 -1.09 -1.17 6.68
CA LYS A 17 0.17 -1.17 7.45
C LYS A 17 1.36 -0.78 6.58
N LEU A 18 1.42 -1.29 5.34
CA LEU A 18 2.49 -0.98 4.39
C LEU A 18 2.43 0.48 3.95
N THR A 19 1.26 0.99 3.59
CA THR A 19 1.09 2.38 3.18
C THR A 19 1.41 3.34 4.32
N LEU A 20 1.01 3.05 5.56
CA LEU A 20 1.40 3.86 6.73
C LEU A 20 2.92 3.90 6.92
N LYS A 21 3.62 2.76 6.73
CA LYS A 21 5.08 2.70 6.81
C LYS A 21 5.73 3.56 5.72
N ILE A 22 5.26 3.47 4.48
CA ILE A 22 5.70 4.29 3.35
C ILE A 22 5.50 5.78 3.65
N SER A 23 4.30 6.16 4.09
CA SER A 23 3.96 7.56 4.43
C SER A 23 4.85 8.12 5.54
N LYS A 24 5.15 7.32 6.58
CA LYS A 24 6.09 7.74 7.63
C LYS A 24 7.50 7.98 7.08
N MET A 25 7.99 7.13 6.18
CA MET A 25 9.30 7.33 5.56
C MET A 25 9.33 8.62 4.74
N ARG A 26 8.33 8.85 3.89
CA ARG A 26 8.17 10.07 3.10
C ARG A 26 8.08 11.32 3.96
N TYR A 27 7.27 11.29 5.02
CA TYR A 27 7.11 12.40 5.95
C TYR A 27 8.44 12.81 6.61
N HIS A 28 9.32 11.85 6.87
CA HIS A 28 10.65 12.10 7.42
C HIS A 28 11.71 12.40 6.33
N GLY A 29 11.32 12.61 5.08
CA GLY A 29 12.24 12.84 3.96
C GLY A 29 13.15 11.65 3.64
N LYS A 30 12.78 10.44 4.08
CA LYS A 30 13.53 9.22 3.82
C LYS A 30 13.10 8.61 2.50
N GLU A 31 14.08 8.15 1.73
CA GLU A 31 13.82 7.36 0.54
C GLU A 31 13.07 6.08 0.89
N VAL A 32 12.03 5.77 0.12
CA VAL A 32 11.22 4.57 0.31
C VAL A 32 11.86 3.43 -0.52
N PRO A 33 12.21 2.30 0.10
CA PRO A 33 12.78 1.18 -0.64
C PRO A 33 11.82 0.67 -1.73
N MET A 34 12.33 0.46 -2.94
CA MET A 34 11.55 -0.08 -4.05
C MET A 34 10.87 -1.41 -3.71
N GLU A 35 11.52 -2.28 -2.93
CA GLU A 35 10.93 -3.54 -2.48
C GLU A 35 9.68 -3.33 -1.63
N LEU A 36 9.65 -2.28 -0.80
CA LEU A 36 8.51 -1.94 0.04
C LEU A 36 7.35 -1.42 -0.80
N LEU A 37 7.64 -0.61 -1.83
CA LEU A 37 6.65 -0.15 -2.80
C LEU A 37 6.06 -1.33 -3.59
N ALA A 38 6.91 -2.21 -4.11
CA ALA A 38 6.48 -3.41 -4.82
C ALA A 38 5.65 -4.35 -3.92
N GLN A 39 6.01 -4.47 -2.64
CA GLN A 39 5.21 -5.23 -1.68
C GLN A 39 3.84 -4.62 -1.46
N ALA A 40 3.75 -3.29 -1.28
CA ALA A 40 2.49 -2.58 -1.11
C ALA A 40 1.59 -2.73 -2.34
N GLN A 41 2.15 -2.65 -3.55
CA GLN A 41 1.40 -2.90 -4.79
C GLN A 41 0.83 -4.32 -4.83
N ARG A 42 1.66 -5.35 -4.62
CA ARG A 42 1.20 -6.75 -4.65
C ARG A 42 0.11 -7.02 -3.61
N VAL A 43 0.27 -6.53 -2.40
CA VAL A 43 -0.71 -6.72 -1.31
C VAL A 43 -1.98 -5.92 -1.58
N GLY A 44 -1.87 -4.73 -2.18
CA GLY A 44 -2.99 -3.90 -2.59
C GLY A 44 -3.84 -4.55 -3.69
N SER A 45 -3.22 -5.17 -4.69
CA SER A 45 -3.96 -5.96 -5.71
C SER A 45 -4.72 -7.13 -5.09
N LEU A 46 -4.15 -7.82 -4.10
CA LEU A 46 -4.84 -8.88 -3.35
C LEU A 46 -5.94 -8.35 -2.41
N ALA A 47 -5.94 -7.05 -2.14
CA ALA A 47 -6.91 -6.37 -1.28
C ALA A 47 -8.03 -5.68 -2.09
N ASP A 48 -8.10 -5.92 -3.40
CA ASP A 48 -8.99 -5.25 -4.35
C ASP A 48 -8.88 -3.71 -4.30
N ILE A 49 -7.66 -3.20 -4.09
CA ILE A 49 -7.38 -1.77 -4.19
C ILE A 49 -7.30 -1.38 -5.67
N PRO A 50 -7.97 -0.30 -6.10
CA PRO A 50 -7.91 0.19 -7.47
C PRO A 50 -6.48 0.51 -7.94
N ASP A 51 -6.17 0.21 -9.20
CA ASP A 51 -4.83 0.43 -9.78
C ASP A 51 -4.38 1.90 -9.69
N ASN A 52 -5.31 2.86 -9.85
CA ASN A 52 -5.00 4.28 -9.71
C ASN A 52 -4.56 4.67 -8.28
N GLU A 53 -5.11 4.03 -7.25
CA GLU A 53 -4.61 4.19 -5.87
C GLU A 53 -3.24 3.54 -5.71
N LEU A 54 -3.00 2.37 -6.32
CA LEU A 54 -1.71 1.68 -6.26
C LEU A 54 -0.60 2.43 -6.98
N ASP A 55 -0.92 3.10 -8.09
CA ASP A 55 0.01 3.95 -8.83
C ASP A 55 0.37 5.21 -8.04
N SER A 56 -0.56 5.73 -7.23
CA SER A 56 -0.28 6.86 -6.33
C SER A 56 0.77 6.55 -5.26
N LEU A 57 1.02 5.26 -4.98
CA LEU A 57 2.16 4.87 -4.13
C LEU A 57 3.49 5.04 -4.83
N LEU A 58 3.57 4.95 -6.15
CA LEU A 58 4.82 5.10 -6.90
C LEU A 58 5.17 6.57 -7.12
N PHE A 59 4.17 7.40 -7.39
CA PHE A 59 4.38 8.83 -7.58
C PHE A 59 4.45 9.54 -6.24
N ASN A 60 5.46 10.40 -6.06
CA ASN A 60 5.50 11.30 -4.91
C ASN A 60 4.20 12.11 -4.94
N LEU A 61 3.38 11.95 -3.90
CA LEU A 61 2.36 12.94 -3.58
C LEU A 61 3.11 14.24 -3.32
N ASN A 62 3.26 15.07 -4.36
CA ASN A 62 3.49 16.49 -4.21
C ASN A 62 2.24 17.02 -3.49
N ILE A 63 2.29 16.99 -2.17
CA ILE A 63 1.44 17.83 -1.35
C ILE A 63 2.17 19.18 -1.35
N GLU A 64 1.86 19.99 -2.36
CA GLU A 64 2.10 21.44 -2.31
C GLU A 64 1.16 22.10 -1.30
#